data_AF-A0A914WQT4-F1
#
_entry.id   AF-A0A914WQT4-F1
#
_cell.length_a   1.000
_cell.length_b   1.000
_cell.length_c   1.000
_cell.angle_alpha   90.00
_cell.angle_beta   90.00
_cell.angle_gamma   90.00
#
_symmetry.space_group_name_H-M   'P 1'
#
loop_
_entity.id
_entity.type
_entity.pdbx_description
1 polymer ?
#
loop_
_entity_poly.entity_id
_entity_poly.type
_entity_poly.pdbx_seq_one_letter_code
_entity_poly.pdbx_strand_id
1 'polypeptide(L)'
;MILGEELNDVDAEFSCSSEKALQACRGKWQNMCRLVGGRDKLEFGSNQGDDGIPLEAFNWNETFYGETVLWEYTANSLGFYDDGNKTGSSNKVIVDLSGYGFHDACSRTIRIPGEQSIEAFEKWLIGYNRPMAKQVSQLLRFWKLRQKNFTAVDAMTQGWVVNRLCEMTTPQHPEGFLPFYCSTIRGGLYASDKERNEYFCLVGSADQNSERVKTYEACFQADLPADCWNELNSYVSLLKYITAPTSSPPSQSNGGTGYRFCKSGAVLTAGIFVVFMFS
;
A
#
# COMPACT_ATOMS: atom_id res chain seq x y z
N MET A 1 -6.22 -12.10 10.22
CA MET A 1 -6.30 -12.62 11.60
C MET A 1 -7.63 -12.27 12.29
N ILE A 2 -7.92 -11.02 12.67
CA ILE A 2 -9.21 -10.67 13.34
C ILE A 2 -10.42 -10.90 12.43
N LEU A 3 -10.28 -10.60 11.14
CA LEU A 3 -11.34 -10.80 10.15
C LEU A 3 -11.41 -12.23 9.59
N GLY A 4 -10.56 -13.15 10.05
CA GLY A 4 -10.48 -14.51 9.51
C GLY A 4 -9.92 -14.63 8.08
N GLU A 5 -9.48 -13.52 7.48
CA GLU A 5 -8.85 -13.52 6.14
C GLU A 5 -7.37 -13.94 6.20
N GLU A 6 -6.90 -14.58 5.12
CA GLU A 6 -5.47 -14.87 4.89
C GLU A 6 -4.67 -13.57 4.88
N LEU A 7 -3.49 -13.61 5.51
CA LEU A 7 -2.58 -12.48 5.57
C LEU A 7 -1.73 -12.47 4.30
N ASN A 8 -1.72 -11.35 3.58
CA ASN A 8 -0.89 -11.16 2.38
C ASN A 8 0.38 -10.35 2.66
N ASP A 9 0.42 -9.66 3.80
CA ASP A 9 1.49 -8.80 4.26
C ASP A 9 1.45 -8.72 5.78
N VAL A 10 2.61 -8.55 6.43
CA VAL A 10 2.72 -8.39 7.88
C VAL A 10 3.61 -7.19 8.19
N ASP A 11 2.97 -6.13 8.69
CA ASP A 11 3.67 -5.03 9.33
C ASP A 11 4.07 -5.44 10.76
N ALA A 12 5.35 -5.30 11.07
CA ALA A 12 5.92 -5.59 12.38
C ALA A 12 6.58 -4.35 12.99
N GLU A 13 6.76 -4.37 14.29
CA GLU A 13 7.44 -3.30 15.00
C GLU A 13 8.48 -3.86 15.95
N PHE A 14 9.62 -3.17 16.08
CA PHE A 14 10.68 -3.53 17.00
C PHE A 14 11.10 -2.34 17.87
N SER A 15 11.32 -2.60 19.15
CA SER A 15 11.69 -1.58 20.15
C SER A 15 13.21 -1.33 20.27
N CYS A 16 14.03 -2.12 19.57
CA CYS A 16 15.49 -1.99 19.57
C CYS A 16 15.99 -1.20 18.35
N SER A 17 17.31 -1.03 18.19
CA SER A 17 17.84 -0.45 16.95
C SER A 17 17.66 -1.44 15.79
N SER A 18 17.54 -0.93 14.58
CA SER A 18 17.35 -1.76 13.39
C SER A 18 18.50 -2.73 13.15
N GLU A 19 19.73 -2.38 13.53
CA GLU A 19 20.87 -3.30 13.50
C GLU A 19 20.70 -4.45 14.50
N LYS A 20 20.17 -4.19 15.70
CA LYS A 20 19.87 -5.25 16.68
C LYS A 20 18.72 -6.13 16.21
N ALA A 21 17.68 -5.54 15.63
CA ALA A 21 16.58 -6.29 15.03
C ALA A 21 17.07 -7.18 13.88
N LEU A 22 17.91 -6.64 12.99
CA LEU A 22 18.55 -7.41 11.93
C LEU A 22 19.42 -8.54 12.49
N GLN A 23 20.23 -8.27 13.51
CA GLN A 23 21.07 -9.29 14.14
C GLN A 23 20.24 -10.43 14.74
N ALA A 24 19.17 -10.11 15.46
CA ALA A 24 18.24 -11.10 16.01
C ALA A 24 17.57 -11.92 14.91
N CYS A 25 17.11 -11.26 13.85
CA CYS A 25 16.50 -11.91 12.69
C CYS A 25 17.48 -12.87 12.01
N ARG A 26 18.71 -12.41 11.71
CA ARG A 26 19.77 -13.24 11.11
C ARG A 26 20.23 -14.37 12.02
N GLY A 27 20.16 -14.19 13.33
CA GLY A 27 20.46 -15.25 14.31
C GLY A 27 19.54 -16.46 14.17
N LYS A 28 18.29 -16.24 13.73
CA LYS A 28 17.30 -17.32 13.55
C LYS A 28 17.11 -17.74 12.11
N TRP A 29 17.20 -16.79 11.17
CA TRP A 29 16.81 -16.96 9.77
C TRP A 29 17.90 -16.55 8.77
N GLN A 30 19.13 -16.36 9.25
CA GLN A 30 20.33 -16.11 8.45
C GLN A 30 20.11 -15.03 7.37
N ASN A 31 20.43 -15.31 6.11
CA ASN A 31 20.46 -14.33 5.02
C ASN A 31 19.07 -13.92 4.51
N MET A 32 17.98 -14.38 5.13
CA MET A 32 16.62 -14.03 4.74
C MET A 32 16.16 -12.65 5.25
N CYS A 33 16.99 -11.97 6.05
CA CYS A 33 16.70 -10.65 6.58
C CYS A 33 17.65 -9.59 6.03
N ARG A 34 17.10 -8.46 5.55
CA ARG A 34 17.88 -7.31 5.07
C ARG A 34 17.28 -5.98 5.55
N LEU A 35 18.13 -4.98 5.69
CA LEU A 35 17.68 -3.60 5.86
C LEU A 35 17.44 -2.96 4.50
N VAL A 36 16.36 -2.19 4.38
CA VAL A 36 16.00 -1.41 3.19
C VAL A 36 15.84 0.05 3.59
N GLY A 37 16.15 0.97 2.67
CA GLY A 37 15.88 2.39 2.88
C GLY A 37 16.79 3.11 3.89
N GLY A 38 17.95 2.54 4.25
CA GLY A 38 18.98 3.30 4.96
C GLY A 38 18.99 3.18 6.49
N ARG A 39 18.05 2.44 7.10
CA ARG A 39 18.13 1.70 8.39
C ARG A 39 16.76 1.43 9.00
N ASP A 40 15.67 2.04 8.56
CA ASP A 40 14.43 2.03 9.35
C ASP A 40 13.45 0.91 9.01
N LYS A 41 13.72 0.17 7.92
CA LYS A 41 12.89 -0.94 7.46
C LYS A 41 13.68 -2.25 7.43
N LEU A 42 13.16 -3.27 8.11
CA LEU A 42 13.63 -4.65 8.00
C LEU A 42 12.68 -5.42 7.09
N GLU A 43 13.23 -6.09 6.07
CA GLU A 43 12.48 -7.01 5.22
C GLU A 43 12.88 -8.45 5.53
N PHE A 44 11.88 -9.33 5.61
CA PHE A 44 12.04 -10.77 5.71
C PHE A 44 11.48 -11.46 4.46
N GLY A 45 12.28 -12.31 3.82
CA GLY A 45 11.90 -13.05 2.62
C GLY A 45 13.04 -13.18 1.62
N SER A 46 13.09 -14.28 0.89
CA SER A 46 14.12 -14.47 -0.13
C SER A 46 13.79 -13.66 -1.39
N ASN A 47 14.81 -13.18 -2.11
CA ASN A 47 14.66 -12.66 -3.48
C ASN A 47 14.22 -13.75 -4.50
N GLN A 48 13.75 -14.92 -4.05
CA GLN A 48 13.51 -16.11 -4.85
C GLN A 48 12.34 -16.95 -4.30
N GLY A 49 11.11 -16.55 -4.61
CA GLY A 49 10.03 -17.49 -4.96
C GLY A 49 9.54 -18.53 -3.94
N ASP A 50 9.80 -18.38 -2.64
CA ASP A 50 9.17 -19.24 -1.62
C ASP A 50 8.01 -18.49 -0.93
N ASP A 51 6.98 -19.26 -0.58
CA ASP A 51 5.62 -18.92 -0.09
C ASP A 51 5.52 -18.11 1.23
N GLY A 52 6.50 -17.25 1.52
CA GLY A 52 6.53 -16.41 2.71
C GLY A 52 5.76 -15.11 2.51
N ILE A 53 4.92 -14.75 3.49
CA ILE A 53 4.33 -13.41 3.57
C ILE A 53 5.47 -12.41 3.82
N PRO A 54 5.65 -11.38 2.98
CA PRO A 54 6.64 -10.35 3.25
C PRO A 54 6.37 -9.74 4.62
N LEU A 55 7.43 -9.57 5.41
CA LEU A 55 7.34 -8.86 6.68
C LEU A 55 8.17 -7.60 6.58
N GLU A 56 7.50 -6.47 6.80
CA GLU A 56 8.10 -5.15 6.89
C GLU A 56 8.11 -4.74 8.35
N ALA A 57 9.28 -4.50 8.93
CA ALA A 57 9.37 -4.06 10.31
C ALA A 57 9.89 -2.63 10.45
N PHE A 58 9.24 -1.84 11.30
CA PHE A 58 9.58 -0.45 11.65
C PHE A 58 9.94 -0.30 13.13
N ASN A 59 10.54 0.83 13.50
CA ASN A 59 10.84 1.11 14.90
C ASN A 59 9.55 1.48 15.68
N TRP A 60 9.30 0.78 16.78
CA TRP A 60 8.13 0.95 17.66
C TRP A 60 7.88 2.40 18.11
N ASN A 61 8.94 3.19 18.30
CA ASN A 61 8.82 4.59 18.73
C ASN A 61 8.08 5.47 17.71
N GLU A 62 7.99 5.04 16.46
CA GLU A 62 7.37 5.81 15.38
C GLU A 62 5.86 5.59 15.28
N THR A 63 5.31 4.52 15.84
CA THR A 63 3.96 4.07 15.50
C THR A 63 3.08 3.80 16.71
N PHE A 64 3.60 3.16 17.77
CA PHE A 64 2.82 2.80 18.96
C PHE A 64 2.67 3.97 19.96
N TYR A 65 3.69 4.82 20.05
CA TYR A 65 3.66 6.08 20.81
C TYR A 65 3.41 7.30 19.90
N GLY A 66 3.14 7.03 18.63
CA GLY A 66 2.84 8.04 17.62
C GLY A 66 1.54 8.79 17.90
N GLU A 67 1.44 10.01 17.38
CA GLU A 67 0.17 10.72 17.36
C GLU A 67 -0.86 9.99 16.48
N THR A 68 -2.15 10.14 16.80
CA THR A 68 -3.27 9.52 16.06
C THR A 68 -3.25 9.81 14.55
N VAL A 69 -2.59 10.90 14.15
CA VAL A 69 -2.38 11.28 12.75
C VAL A 69 -1.53 10.27 11.98
N LEU A 70 -0.71 9.45 12.65
CA LEU A 70 0.15 8.43 12.02
C LEU A 70 -0.63 7.20 11.59
N TRP A 71 -1.84 6.99 12.14
CA TRP A 71 -2.68 5.86 11.78
C TRP A 71 -3.70 6.24 10.71
N GLU A 72 -4.11 5.25 9.92
CA GLU A 72 -5.01 5.48 8.80
C GLU A 72 -6.45 5.60 9.26
N TYR A 73 -7.13 4.48 9.45
CA TYR A 73 -8.43 4.38 10.09
C TYR A 73 -8.29 3.58 11.38
N THR A 74 -9.23 3.70 12.30
CA THR A 74 -9.18 3.01 13.61
C THR A 74 -8.97 1.50 13.47
N ALA A 75 -9.59 0.85 12.49
CA ALA A 75 -9.40 -0.58 12.21
C ALA A 75 -7.94 -0.96 11.85
N ASN A 76 -7.11 0.02 11.45
CA ASN A 76 -5.67 -0.13 11.17
C ASN A 76 -4.78 0.22 12.37
N SER A 77 -5.35 0.55 13.54
CA SER A 77 -4.60 0.94 14.75
C SER A 77 -4.45 -0.20 15.77
N LEU A 78 -4.60 -1.44 15.30
CA LEU A 78 -4.52 -2.64 16.13
C LEU A 78 -3.13 -3.26 16.05
N GLY A 79 -2.46 -3.36 17.20
CA GLY A 79 -1.23 -4.11 17.38
C GLY A 79 -1.49 -5.49 17.98
N PHE A 80 -0.69 -6.48 17.59
CA PHE A 80 -0.65 -7.78 18.26
C PHE A 80 0.71 -7.98 18.92
N TYR A 81 0.72 -8.25 20.21
CA TYR A 81 1.92 -8.53 20.98
C TYR A 81 1.88 -9.96 21.50
N ASP A 82 2.98 -10.69 21.28
CA ASP A 82 3.24 -12.03 21.80
C ASP A 82 4.62 -12.01 22.46
N ASP A 83 4.67 -12.25 23.77
CA ASP A 83 5.92 -12.29 24.53
C ASP A 83 6.80 -13.51 24.21
N GLY A 84 6.28 -14.47 23.42
CA GLY A 84 7.03 -15.62 22.93
C GLY A 84 7.48 -16.59 24.02
N ASN A 85 6.93 -16.51 25.24
CA ASN A 85 7.37 -17.33 26.35
C ASN A 85 6.98 -18.81 26.12
N LYS A 86 7.98 -19.65 25.82
CA LYS A 86 7.78 -21.07 25.47
C LYS A 86 7.61 -22.00 26.66
N THR A 87 7.82 -21.52 27.89
CA THR A 87 7.85 -22.35 29.11
C THR A 87 6.72 -22.04 30.09
N GLY A 88 5.73 -21.23 29.69
CA GLY A 88 4.55 -20.88 30.48
C GLY A 88 3.40 -20.35 29.62
N SER A 89 2.35 -19.81 30.24
CA SER A 89 1.26 -19.11 29.54
C SER A 89 1.81 -17.89 28.81
N SER A 90 2.00 -17.99 27.48
CA SER A 90 2.34 -16.85 26.62
C SER A 90 1.33 -15.73 26.82
N ASN A 91 1.80 -14.51 27.09
CA ASN A 91 0.92 -13.35 27.11
C ASN A 91 0.74 -12.88 25.67
N LYS A 92 -0.44 -13.18 25.12
CA LYS A 92 -0.90 -12.68 23.84
C LYS A 92 -1.90 -11.58 24.09
N VAL A 93 -1.57 -10.36 23.68
CA VAL A 93 -2.47 -9.21 23.85
C VAL A 93 -2.69 -8.51 22.51
N ILE A 94 -3.93 -8.09 22.31
CA ILE A 94 -4.28 -7.14 21.26
C ILE A 94 -4.23 -5.77 21.89
N VAL A 95 -3.52 -4.84 21.26
CA VAL A 95 -3.44 -3.45 21.70
C VAL A 95 -4.23 -2.60 20.71
N ASP A 96 -5.24 -1.92 21.22
CA ASP A 96 -6.05 -0.98 20.45
C ASP A 96 -5.61 0.45 20.77
N LEU A 97 -4.81 1.03 19.87
CA LEU A 97 -4.20 2.35 20.09
C LEU A 97 -5.22 3.49 19.98
N SER A 98 -6.30 3.28 19.21
CA SER A 98 -7.36 4.28 19.06
C SER A 98 -8.49 4.13 20.09
N GLY A 99 -8.56 2.99 20.78
CA GLY A 99 -9.67 2.62 21.67
C GLY A 99 -10.95 2.19 20.95
N TYR A 100 -10.99 2.28 19.62
CA TYR A 100 -12.12 1.88 18.79
C TYR A 100 -11.74 0.87 17.70
N GLY A 101 -10.45 0.60 17.48
CA GLY A 101 -9.98 -0.22 16.38
C GLY A 101 -10.53 -1.64 16.40
N PHE A 102 -10.64 -2.27 17.57
CA PHE A 102 -11.16 -3.63 17.69
C PHE A 102 -12.66 -3.66 17.38
N HIS A 103 -13.40 -2.72 17.98
CA HIS A 103 -14.83 -2.56 17.73
C HIS A 103 -15.12 -2.28 16.26
N ASP A 104 -14.36 -1.36 15.66
CA ASP A 104 -14.57 -0.92 14.28
C ASP A 104 -14.14 -2.02 13.28
N ALA A 105 -13.08 -2.77 13.57
CA ALA A 105 -12.71 -3.95 12.77
C ALA A 105 -13.80 -5.03 12.80
N CYS A 106 -14.32 -5.37 13.98
CA CYS A 106 -15.38 -6.38 14.13
C CYS A 106 -16.72 -5.92 13.52
N SER A 107 -17.06 -4.64 13.65
CA SER A 107 -18.32 -4.07 13.14
C SER A 107 -18.21 -3.66 11.66
N ARG A 108 -17.03 -3.79 11.05
CA ARG A 108 -16.71 -3.33 9.70
C ARG A 108 -17.08 -1.85 9.51
N THR A 109 -16.67 -1.01 10.45
CA THR A 109 -16.86 0.44 10.40
C THR A 109 -15.55 1.17 10.09
N ILE A 110 -15.65 2.26 9.33
CA ILE A 110 -14.54 3.15 8.96
C ILE A 110 -14.68 4.42 9.79
N ARG A 111 -13.68 4.67 10.64
CA ARG A 111 -13.60 5.86 11.49
C ARG A 111 -12.21 6.47 11.39
N ILE A 112 -12.14 7.78 11.26
CA ILE A 112 -10.88 8.53 11.35
C ILE A 112 -10.44 8.55 12.84
N PRO A 113 -9.18 8.21 13.17
CA PRO A 113 -8.70 8.19 14.55
C PRO A 113 -8.79 9.55 15.25
N GLY A 114 -9.18 9.54 16.53
CA GLY A 114 -9.27 10.75 17.35
C GLY A 114 -10.68 11.33 17.44
N GLU A 115 -10.75 12.62 17.75
CA GLU A 115 -12.00 13.36 17.90
C GLU A 115 -12.78 13.42 16.57
N GLN A 116 -14.10 13.24 16.65
CA GLN A 116 -14.96 13.29 15.47
C GLN A 116 -15.36 14.74 15.18
N SER A 117 -14.43 15.50 14.60
CA SER A 117 -14.62 16.89 14.21
C SER A 117 -13.86 17.20 12.92
N ILE A 118 -14.32 18.22 12.18
CA ILE A 118 -13.69 18.65 10.92
C ILE A 118 -12.22 19.06 11.17
N GLU A 119 -11.94 19.77 12.27
CA GLU A 119 -10.58 20.20 12.61
C GLU A 119 -9.65 19.01 12.87
N ALA A 120 -10.13 17.99 13.59
CA ALA A 120 -9.36 16.78 13.83
C ALA A 120 -9.11 15.99 12.53
N PHE A 121 -10.09 15.94 11.63
CA PHE A 121 -9.94 15.28 10.33
C PHE A 121 -8.92 15.99 9.43
N GLU A 122 -8.93 17.32 9.39
CA GLU A 122 -7.90 18.09 8.67
C GLU A 122 -6.51 17.86 9.28
N LYS A 123 -6.39 17.84 10.60
CA LYS A 123 -5.11 17.55 11.28
C LYS A 123 -4.61 16.15 10.94
N TRP A 124 -5.51 15.16 10.90
CA TRP A 124 -5.20 13.77 10.53
C TRP A 124 -4.71 13.66 9.08
N LEU A 125 -5.34 14.39 8.15
CA LEU A 125 -4.98 14.37 6.74
C LEU A 125 -3.67 15.09 6.45
N ILE A 126 -3.50 16.30 7.00
CA ILE A 126 -2.33 17.16 6.77
C ILE A 126 -1.10 16.67 7.55
N GLY A 127 -1.31 15.93 8.64
CA GLY A 127 -0.34 15.55 9.68
C GLY A 127 1.13 15.49 9.22
N TYR A 128 2.01 16.20 9.93
CA TYR A 128 3.43 16.40 9.58
C TYR A 128 3.67 17.03 8.20
N ASN A 129 2.77 17.91 7.75
CA ASN A 129 2.85 18.59 6.44
C ASN A 129 3.02 17.61 5.28
N ARG A 130 2.22 16.54 5.26
CA ARG A 130 2.25 15.51 4.22
C ARG A 130 2.13 16.14 2.82
N PRO A 131 2.92 15.70 1.84
CA PRO A 131 2.71 16.08 0.44
C PRO A 131 1.29 15.71 -0.01
N MET A 132 0.66 16.56 -0.82
CA MET A 132 -0.72 16.38 -1.30
C MET A 132 -0.98 14.98 -1.88
N ALA A 133 -0.06 14.42 -2.65
CA ALA A 133 -0.18 13.06 -3.19
C ALA A 133 -0.35 11.97 -2.11
N LYS A 134 0.29 12.14 -0.94
CA LYS A 134 0.12 11.23 0.20
C LYS A 134 -1.23 11.43 0.88
N GLN A 135 -1.71 12.68 0.98
CA GLN A 135 -3.03 13.00 1.53
C GLN A 135 -4.14 12.38 0.68
N VAL A 136 -4.08 12.53 -0.66
CA VAL A 136 -5.00 11.87 -1.59
C VAL A 136 -4.97 10.35 -1.44
N SER A 137 -3.78 9.75 -1.36
CA SER A 137 -3.63 8.30 -1.14
C SER A 137 -4.28 7.84 0.17
N GLN A 138 -4.14 8.62 1.25
CA GLN A 138 -4.75 8.33 2.56
C GLN A 138 -6.29 8.38 2.51
N LEU A 139 -6.86 9.37 1.82
CA LEU A 139 -8.31 9.42 1.57
C LEU A 139 -8.78 8.20 0.76
N LEU A 140 -8.05 7.85 -0.31
CA LEU A 140 -8.40 6.73 -1.20
C LEU A 140 -8.44 5.36 -0.48
N ARG A 141 -7.73 5.21 0.65
CA ARG A 141 -7.82 4.00 1.49
C ARG A 141 -9.20 3.78 2.11
N PHE A 142 -10.05 4.81 2.17
CA PHE A 142 -11.47 4.64 2.50
C PHE A 142 -12.12 3.60 1.58
N TRP A 143 -11.95 3.73 0.26
CA TRP A 143 -12.51 2.80 -0.71
C TRP A 143 -11.83 1.42 -0.70
N LYS A 144 -10.57 1.34 -0.24
CA LYS A 144 -9.91 0.04 0.04
C LYS A 144 -10.65 -0.73 1.13
N LEU A 145 -11.13 -0.06 2.17
CA LEU A 145 -11.94 -0.66 3.22
C LEU A 145 -13.39 -0.90 2.74
N ARG A 146 -13.98 0.01 1.96
CA ARG A 146 -15.32 -0.18 1.37
C ARG A 146 -15.40 -1.46 0.53
N GLN A 147 -14.37 -1.75 -0.27
CA GLN A 147 -14.28 -3.00 -1.05
C GLN A 147 -14.31 -4.27 -0.19
N LYS A 148 -13.95 -4.14 1.10
CA LYS A 148 -13.99 -5.20 2.11
C LYS A 148 -15.28 -5.16 2.94
N ASN A 149 -16.35 -4.57 2.41
CA ASN A 149 -17.66 -4.42 3.07
C ASN A 149 -17.61 -3.60 4.37
N PHE A 150 -16.66 -2.68 4.50
CA PHE A 150 -16.71 -1.69 5.57
C PHE A 150 -17.66 -0.55 5.20
N THR A 151 -18.22 0.12 6.20
CA THR A 151 -19.11 1.29 6.04
C THR A 151 -18.60 2.43 6.91
N ALA A 152 -18.80 3.69 6.52
CA ALA A 152 -18.45 4.80 7.40
C ALA A 152 -19.24 4.71 8.71
N VAL A 153 -18.61 5.08 9.83
CA VAL A 153 -19.27 5.07 11.15
C VAL A 153 -20.46 6.03 11.21
N ASP A 154 -20.39 7.14 10.45
CA ASP A 154 -21.44 8.13 10.32
C ASP A 154 -21.35 8.89 8.98
N ALA A 155 -22.41 9.66 8.69
CA ALA A 155 -22.51 10.47 7.47
C ALA A 155 -21.47 11.61 7.43
N MET A 156 -20.99 12.09 8.58
CA MET A 156 -19.98 13.14 8.64
C MET A 156 -18.62 12.63 8.15
N THR A 157 -18.22 11.44 8.61
CA THR A 157 -16.98 10.78 8.18
C THR A 157 -17.01 10.52 6.67
N GLN A 158 -18.11 9.93 6.16
CA GLN A 158 -18.26 9.70 4.73
C GLN A 158 -18.25 11.00 3.94
N GLY A 159 -19.10 11.96 4.32
CA GLY A 159 -19.23 13.23 3.62
C GLY A 159 -17.93 14.02 3.60
N TRP A 160 -17.19 14.06 4.71
CA TRP A 160 -15.90 14.74 4.77
C TRP A 160 -14.86 14.07 3.87
N VAL A 161 -14.70 12.74 3.91
CA VAL A 161 -13.73 12.03 3.04
C VAL A 161 -14.06 12.24 1.56
N VAL A 162 -15.34 12.12 1.19
CA VAL A 162 -15.82 12.30 -0.18
C VAL A 162 -15.55 13.73 -0.66
N ASN A 163 -16.02 14.74 0.08
CA ASN A 163 -15.84 16.14 -0.29
C ASN A 163 -14.36 16.49 -0.39
N ARG A 164 -13.55 16.03 0.58
CA ARG A 164 -12.13 16.34 0.63
C ARG A 164 -11.36 15.70 -0.52
N LEU A 165 -11.70 14.48 -0.92
CA LEU A 165 -11.12 13.88 -2.11
C LEU A 165 -11.45 14.71 -3.35
N CYS A 166 -12.73 15.06 -3.55
CA CYS A 166 -13.17 15.81 -4.72
C CYS A 166 -12.55 17.22 -4.80
N GLU A 167 -12.35 17.90 -3.67
CA GLU A 167 -11.65 19.20 -3.62
C GLU A 167 -10.16 19.09 -4.00
N MET A 168 -9.51 17.97 -3.64
CA MET A 168 -8.08 17.78 -3.84
C MET A 168 -7.74 17.21 -5.22
N THR A 169 -8.69 16.52 -5.85
CA THR A 169 -8.53 15.94 -7.18
C THR A 169 -8.99 16.94 -8.22
N THR A 170 -8.09 17.85 -8.59
CA THR A 170 -8.25 18.78 -9.73
C THR A 170 -7.50 18.25 -10.95
N PRO A 171 -7.86 18.62 -12.20
CA PRO A 171 -7.30 18.01 -13.40
C PRO A 171 -5.77 18.15 -13.54
N GLN A 172 -5.18 19.07 -12.80
CA GLN A 172 -3.76 19.39 -12.81
C GLN A 172 -2.92 18.47 -11.89
N HIS A 173 -3.56 17.65 -11.05
CA HIS A 173 -2.87 16.86 -10.03
C HIS A 173 -3.38 15.41 -9.93
N PRO A 174 -3.15 14.57 -10.97
CA PRO A 174 -3.43 13.13 -10.88
C PRO A 174 -2.53 12.40 -9.87
N GLU A 175 -1.57 13.12 -9.27
CA GLU A 175 -0.63 12.63 -8.28
C GLU A 175 -1.36 12.17 -7.00
N GLY A 176 -1.25 10.88 -6.69
CA GLY A 176 -1.96 10.25 -5.58
C GLY A 176 -3.02 9.26 -6.06
N PHE A 177 -3.87 9.67 -7.01
CA PHE A 177 -4.89 8.77 -7.59
C PHE A 177 -4.30 7.73 -8.53
N LEU A 178 -3.47 8.11 -9.51
CA LEU A 178 -2.91 7.14 -10.46
C LEU A 178 -2.04 6.05 -9.81
N PRO A 179 -1.16 6.38 -8.84
CA PRO A 179 -0.45 5.36 -8.06
C PRO A 179 -1.41 4.40 -7.34
N PHE A 180 -2.46 4.93 -6.70
CA PHE A 180 -3.48 4.12 -6.02
C PHE A 180 -4.23 3.22 -6.99
N TYR A 181 -4.72 3.78 -8.11
CA TYR A 181 -5.44 3.03 -9.13
C TYR A 181 -4.59 1.88 -9.69
N CYS A 182 -3.34 2.17 -10.07
CA CYS A 182 -2.47 1.15 -10.62
C CYS A 182 -2.11 0.06 -9.59
N SER A 183 -1.64 0.44 -8.41
CA SER A 183 -1.18 -0.53 -7.39
C SER A 183 -2.31 -1.27 -6.70
N THR A 184 -3.36 -0.54 -6.30
CA THR A 184 -4.42 -1.05 -5.41
C THR A 184 -5.64 -1.53 -6.17
N ILE A 185 -5.95 -1.01 -7.35
CA ILE A 185 -7.12 -1.47 -8.11
C ILE A 185 -6.69 -2.47 -9.19
N ARG A 186 -5.61 -2.15 -9.93
CA ARG A 186 -5.09 -2.99 -11.01
C ARG A 186 -4.04 -4.00 -10.59
N GLY A 187 -3.54 -3.96 -9.35
CA GLY A 187 -2.50 -4.89 -8.87
C GLY A 187 -1.17 -4.77 -9.63
N GLY A 188 -0.90 -3.57 -10.19
CA GLY A 188 0.26 -3.30 -11.01
C GLY A 188 1.34 -2.48 -10.30
N LEU A 189 2.44 -2.23 -11.00
CA LEU A 189 3.48 -1.30 -10.58
C LEU A 189 3.29 0.03 -11.31
N TYR A 190 3.15 1.11 -10.54
CA TYR A 190 3.05 2.45 -11.08
C TYR A 190 4.44 3.03 -11.38
N ALA A 191 4.58 3.66 -12.54
CA ALA A 191 5.73 4.47 -12.88
C ALA A 191 5.28 5.75 -13.60
N SER A 192 6.05 6.83 -13.48
CA SER A 192 5.75 8.08 -14.16
C SER A 192 7.03 8.78 -14.63
N ASP A 193 7.00 9.34 -15.83
CA ASP A 193 7.96 10.31 -16.33
C ASP A 193 7.31 11.70 -16.22
N LYS A 194 7.65 12.43 -15.16
CA LYS A 194 7.08 13.74 -14.89
C LYS A 194 7.52 14.81 -15.90
N GLU A 195 8.71 14.66 -16.50
CA GLU A 195 9.21 15.63 -17.49
C GLU A 195 8.42 15.54 -18.79
N ARG A 196 7.96 14.32 -19.13
CA ARG A 196 7.17 14.07 -20.34
C ARG A 196 5.67 13.96 -20.09
N ASN A 197 5.23 14.13 -18.84
CA ASN A 197 3.85 13.95 -18.42
C ASN A 197 3.29 12.58 -18.82
N GLU A 198 4.10 11.52 -18.68
CA GLU A 198 3.71 10.15 -19.02
C GLU A 198 3.53 9.29 -17.77
N TYR A 199 2.46 8.51 -17.75
CA TYR A 199 2.09 7.65 -16.64
C TYR A 199 1.93 6.21 -17.11
N PHE A 200 2.50 5.27 -16.37
CA PHE A 200 2.54 3.87 -16.74
C PHE A 200 2.01 2.99 -15.62
N CYS A 201 1.27 1.95 -16.01
CA CYS A 201 0.87 0.89 -15.10
C CYS A 201 1.32 -0.47 -15.67
N LEU A 202 2.31 -1.08 -15.01
CA LEU A 202 2.83 -2.39 -15.39
C LEU A 202 1.99 -3.48 -14.72
N VAL A 203 1.33 -4.33 -15.50
CA VAL A 203 0.42 -5.37 -14.98
C VAL A 203 0.85 -6.76 -15.46
N GLY A 204 0.74 -7.77 -14.58
CA GLY A 204 1.15 -9.15 -14.87
C GLY A 204 0.24 -9.91 -15.83
N SER A 205 -1.07 -9.61 -15.82
CA SER A 205 -2.04 -10.02 -16.85
C SER A 205 -3.28 -9.11 -16.79
N ALA A 206 -3.92 -8.83 -17.93
CA ALA A 206 -5.05 -7.90 -17.99
C ALA A 206 -6.34 -8.47 -17.36
N ASP A 207 -6.53 -9.80 -17.41
CA ASP A 207 -7.82 -10.43 -17.09
C ASP A 207 -8.04 -10.70 -15.60
N GLN A 208 -6.97 -10.98 -14.83
CA GLN A 208 -7.08 -11.37 -13.41
C GLN A 208 -7.57 -10.26 -12.48
N ASN A 209 -7.55 -9.00 -12.92
CA ASN A 209 -7.92 -7.85 -12.09
C ASN A 209 -9.24 -7.18 -12.49
N SER A 210 -9.96 -7.72 -13.48
CA SER A 210 -11.21 -7.13 -13.98
C SER A 210 -12.32 -7.06 -12.92
N GLU A 211 -12.47 -8.09 -12.10
CA GLU A 211 -13.49 -8.12 -11.04
C GLU A 211 -13.16 -7.17 -9.89
N ARG A 212 -11.88 -7.07 -9.53
CA ARG A 212 -11.39 -6.09 -8.54
C ARG A 212 -11.70 -4.67 -8.99
N VAL A 213 -11.42 -4.35 -10.25
CA VAL A 213 -11.70 -3.03 -10.83
C VAL A 213 -13.19 -2.69 -10.75
N LYS A 214 -14.07 -3.59 -11.21
CA LYS A 214 -15.52 -3.39 -11.14
C LYS A 214 -16.00 -3.14 -9.72
N THR A 215 -15.48 -3.89 -8.75
CA THR A 215 -15.87 -3.74 -7.34
C THR A 215 -15.47 -2.37 -6.81
N TYR A 216 -14.25 -1.89 -7.08
CA TYR A 216 -13.82 -0.56 -6.67
C TYR A 216 -14.61 0.54 -7.37
N GLU A 217 -14.81 0.44 -8.69
CA GLU A 217 -15.59 1.40 -9.48
C GLU A 217 -17.03 1.51 -8.95
N ALA A 218 -17.66 0.38 -8.59
CA ALA A 218 -18.98 0.38 -7.99
C ALA A 218 -19.01 1.09 -6.63
N CYS A 219 -17.99 0.92 -5.77
CA CYS A 219 -17.89 1.67 -4.52
C CYS A 219 -17.70 3.17 -4.77
N PHE A 220 -16.86 3.56 -5.73
CA PHE A 220 -16.69 4.97 -6.08
C PHE A 220 -17.99 5.59 -6.61
N GLN A 221 -18.68 4.92 -7.53
CA GLN A 221 -19.95 5.40 -8.09
C GLN A 221 -21.08 5.48 -7.05
N ALA A 222 -21.05 4.63 -6.03
CA ALA A 222 -22.03 4.66 -4.96
C ALA A 222 -21.80 5.83 -3.98
N ASP A 223 -20.55 6.18 -3.72
CA ASP A 223 -20.19 7.15 -2.67
C ASP A 223 -19.88 8.56 -3.23
N LEU A 224 -19.38 8.67 -4.47
CA LEU A 224 -18.96 9.95 -5.07
C LEU A 224 -20.06 10.61 -5.92
N PRO A 225 -20.13 11.96 -5.92
CA PRO A 225 -20.83 12.71 -6.95
C PRO A 225 -20.35 12.34 -8.36
N ALA A 226 -21.26 12.34 -9.34
CA ALA A 226 -20.99 11.87 -10.69
C ALA A 226 -19.88 12.68 -11.41
N ASP A 227 -19.84 13.99 -11.19
CA ASP A 227 -18.81 14.89 -11.71
C ASP A 227 -17.42 14.56 -11.14
N CYS A 228 -17.32 14.39 -9.82
CA CYS A 228 -16.07 14.00 -9.15
C CYS A 228 -15.58 12.62 -9.62
N TRP A 229 -16.48 11.63 -9.74
CA TRP A 229 -16.12 10.32 -10.29
C TRP A 229 -15.65 10.41 -11.74
N ASN A 230 -16.36 11.13 -12.60
CA ASN A 230 -15.99 11.30 -14.01
C ASN A 230 -14.61 11.94 -14.15
N GLU A 231 -14.29 12.90 -13.29
CA GLU A 231 -12.97 13.51 -13.25
C GLU A 231 -11.87 12.52 -12.87
N LEU A 232 -12.02 11.78 -11.76
CA LEU A 232 -11.07 10.75 -11.36
C LEU A 232 -10.88 9.69 -12.43
N ASN A 233 -11.99 9.24 -13.03
CA ASN A 233 -11.96 8.25 -14.08
C ASN A 233 -11.29 8.78 -15.36
N SER A 234 -11.35 10.08 -15.62
CA SER A 234 -10.62 10.69 -16.73
C SER A 234 -9.11 10.52 -16.58
N TYR A 235 -8.57 10.53 -15.36
CA TYR A 235 -7.14 10.31 -15.13
C TYR A 235 -6.71 8.90 -15.53
N VAL A 236 -7.58 7.90 -15.40
CA VAL A 236 -7.28 6.52 -15.80
C VAL A 236 -6.90 6.45 -17.29
N SER A 237 -7.45 7.33 -18.12
CA SER A 237 -7.09 7.43 -19.55
C SER A 237 -5.65 7.91 -19.80
N LEU A 238 -5.02 8.55 -18.81
CA LEU A 238 -3.61 8.96 -18.86
C LEU A 238 -2.65 7.77 -18.65
N LEU A 239 -3.13 6.65 -18.11
CA LEU A 239 -2.30 5.46 -17.86
C LEU A 239 -2.06 4.68 -19.14
N LYS A 240 -0.78 4.54 -19.48
CA LYS A 240 -0.30 3.57 -20.46
C LYS A 240 -0.11 2.22 -19.78
N TYR A 241 -0.84 1.21 -20.23
CA TYR A 241 -0.73 -0.15 -19.69
C TYR A 241 0.39 -0.91 -20.39
N ILE A 242 1.29 -1.50 -19.61
CA ILE A 242 2.36 -2.36 -20.09
C ILE A 242 2.13 -3.75 -19.50
N THR A 243 1.79 -4.72 -20.34
CA THR A 243 1.71 -6.13 -19.94
C THR A 243 3.08 -6.78 -20.06
N ALA A 244 3.60 -7.36 -18.98
CA ALA A 244 4.78 -8.21 -19.10
C ALA A 244 4.41 -9.45 -19.93
N PRO A 245 5.21 -9.84 -20.95
CA PRO A 245 4.92 -11.05 -21.69
C PRO A 245 5.03 -12.26 -20.76
N THR A 246 3.96 -13.05 -20.68
CA THR A 246 3.96 -14.37 -20.06
C THR A 246 4.79 -15.30 -20.95
N SER A 247 6.12 -15.24 -20.87
CA SER A 247 6.93 -16.30 -21.46
C SER A 247 6.80 -17.54 -20.59
N SER A 248 6.05 -18.52 -21.09
CA SER A 248 6.23 -19.92 -20.70
C SER A 248 7.73 -20.23 -20.72
N PRO A 249 8.30 -20.91 -19.71
CA PRO A 249 9.68 -21.36 -19.80
C PRO A 249 9.81 -22.19 -21.10
N PRO A 250 10.71 -21.84 -22.03
CA PRO A 250 10.86 -22.60 -23.25
C PRO A 250 11.21 -24.04 -22.86
N SER A 251 10.37 -24.98 -23.32
CA SER A 251 10.69 -26.40 -23.33
C SER A 251 12.11 -26.56 -23.85
N GLN A 252 12.97 -27.20 -23.05
CA GLN A 252 14.35 -27.50 -23.43
C GLN A 252 14.36 -28.37 -24.69
N SER A 253 14.42 -27.74 -25.87
CA SER A 253 14.89 -28.38 -27.09
C SER A 253 16.36 -28.03 -27.24
N ASN A 254 17.20 -29.04 -27.08
CA ASN A 254 18.65 -28.99 -27.25
C ASN A 254 19.04 -28.31 -28.57
N GLY A 255 19.93 -27.31 -28.48
CA GLY A 255 20.75 -26.84 -29.59
C GLY A 255 20.63 -25.35 -29.88
N GLY A 256 21.67 -24.58 -29.54
CA GLY A 256 21.97 -23.28 -30.14
C GLY A 256 21.53 -22.05 -29.34
N THR A 257 22.50 -21.43 -28.64
CA THR A 257 22.49 -20.04 -28.13
C THR A 257 21.23 -19.60 -27.38
N GLY A 258 21.00 -20.20 -26.21
CA GLY A 258 19.99 -19.75 -25.26
C GLY A 258 20.42 -18.50 -24.50
N TYR A 259 19.54 -17.50 -24.46
CA TYR A 259 19.63 -16.37 -23.55
C TYR A 259 19.59 -16.88 -22.10
N ARG A 260 20.72 -16.82 -21.41
CA ARG A 260 20.79 -16.96 -19.96
C ARG A 260 20.25 -15.67 -19.34
N PHE A 261 19.05 -15.72 -18.77
CA PHE A 261 18.69 -14.78 -17.72
C PHE A 261 19.46 -15.16 -16.45
N CYS A 262 20.67 -14.62 -16.31
CA CYS A 262 21.34 -14.54 -15.03
C CYS A 262 20.68 -13.44 -14.20
N LYS A 263 20.01 -13.84 -13.11
CA LYS A 263 19.83 -13.02 -11.91
C LYS A 263 21.21 -12.69 -11.34
N SER A 264 21.61 -11.42 -11.38
CA SER A 264 22.47 -10.80 -10.37
C SER A 264 22.60 -9.32 -10.67
N GLY A 265 22.58 -8.49 -9.63
CA GLY A 265 22.62 -7.04 -9.71
C GLY A 265 23.68 -6.54 -10.67
N ALA A 266 23.23 -5.77 -11.66
CA ALA A 266 23.97 -4.75 -12.32
C ALA A 266 22.94 -3.79 -12.93
N VAL A 267 23.18 -2.51 -12.66
CA VAL A 267 22.68 -1.39 -13.46
C VAL A 267 22.76 -1.75 -14.94
N LEU A 268 21.63 -1.73 -15.65
CA LEU A 268 21.54 -1.31 -17.06
C LEU A 268 20.06 -1.11 -17.42
N THR A 269 19.58 0.11 -17.62
CA THR A 269 19.62 0.79 -18.94
C THR A 269 19.28 -0.13 -20.12
N ALA A 270 18.00 -0.12 -20.48
CA ALA A 270 17.50 -0.04 -21.86
C ALA A 270 16.00 0.32 -21.71
N GLY A 271 15.46 1.44 -22.17
CA GLY A 271 15.91 2.38 -23.17
C GLY A 271 14.66 2.77 -23.99
N ILE A 272 13.91 3.76 -23.52
CA ILE A 272 13.12 4.60 -24.42
C ILE A 272 13.97 5.83 -24.67
N PHE A 273 14.78 5.76 -25.73
CA PHE A 273 15.46 6.93 -26.28
C PHE A 273 14.41 7.90 -26.84
N VAL A 274 14.41 9.14 -26.34
CA VAL A 274 14.00 10.29 -27.15
C VAL A 274 15.14 11.29 -27.04
N VAL A 275 15.86 11.44 -28.15
CA VAL A 275 16.93 12.41 -28.36
C VAL A 275 16.29 13.67 -28.93
N PHE A 276 16.60 14.83 -28.36
CA PHE A 276 16.59 16.09 -29.11
C PHE A 276 17.89 16.84 -28.82
N MET A 277 18.80 16.77 -29.80
CA MET A 277 19.88 17.75 -29.96
C MET A 277 19.29 18.94 -30.71
N PHE A 278 19.53 20.18 -30.26
CA PHE A 278 19.84 21.27 -31.18
C PHE A 278 20.79 22.26 -30.53
N SER A 279 21.67 22.78 -31.40
CA SER A 279 22.82 23.67 -31.21
C SER A 279 22.50 25.01 -30.57
#